data_AF-F6H402-F1
#
_entry.id   AF-F6H402-F1
#
_cell.length_a   1.000
_cell.length_b   1.000
_cell.length_c   1.000
_cell.angle_alpha   90.00
_cell.angle_beta   90.00
_cell.angle_gamma   90.00
#
_symmetry.space_group_name_H-M   'P 1'
#
loop_
_entity.id
_entity.type
_entity.pdbx_description
1 polymer ?
#
loop_
_entity_poly.entity_id
_entity_poly.type
_entity_poly.pdbx_seq_one_letter_code
_entity_poly.pdbx_strand_id
1 'polypeptide(L)'
;MPPINTANLPWACMGDSTAQRLVSKYLLRNSISITVADWLICNSTYDLEPEAFTLAQTLLPVGPLLASNRQANTAGHFWPEDSTCLEWLDQQPACSVIYVAFGSFTVFDKAQFRNWL
;
A
#
# COMPACT_ATOMS: atom_id res chain seq x y z
N MET A 1 9.99 -1.75 -18.34
CA MET A 1 8.72 -2.03 -17.64
C MET A 1 7.91 -3.04 -18.44
N PRO A 2 7.39 -4.10 -17.79
CA PRO A 2 6.50 -5.05 -18.44
C PRO A 2 5.15 -4.40 -18.80
N PRO A 3 4.43 -4.91 -19.82
CA PRO A 3 3.10 -4.41 -20.17
C PRO A 3 2.11 -4.68 -19.02
N ILE A 4 1.28 -3.68 -18.72
CA ILE A 4 0.25 -3.74 -17.66
C ILE A 4 -1.13 -3.79 -18.31
N ASN A 5 -1.96 -4.76 -17.89
CA ASN A 5 -3.39 -4.79 -18.25
C ASN A 5 -4.11 -3.62 -17.57
N THR A 6 -4.95 -2.90 -18.30
CA THR A 6 -5.71 -1.75 -17.77
C THR A 6 -6.62 -2.12 -16.59
N ALA A 7 -7.07 -3.37 -16.52
CA ALA A 7 -7.83 -3.89 -15.37
C ALA A 7 -7.02 -3.94 -14.06
N ASN A 8 -5.69 -3.93 -14.14
CA ASN A 8 -4.79 -3.98 -12.98
C ASN A 8 -4.27 -2.59 -12.57
N LEU A 9 -4.79 -1.51 -13.16
CA LEU A 9 -4.38 -0.16 -12.78
C LEU A 9 -4.89 0.16 -11.36
N PRO A 10 -4.14 0.93 -10.53
CA PRO A 10 -4.47 1.11 -9.12
C PRO A 10 -5.87 1.68 -8.84
N TRP A 11 -6.45 2.43 -9.77
CA TRP A 11 -7.80 2.97 -9.63
C TRP A 11 -8.90 2.01 -10.07
N ALA A 12 -8.59 0.96 -10.84
CA ALA A 12 -9.59 0.04 -11.39
C ALA A 12 -10.27 -0.82 -10.31
N CYS A 13 -9.62 -0.99 -9.16
CA CYS A 13 -10.17 -1.73 -8.01
C CYS A 13 -10.82 -0.82 -6.94
N MET A 14 -10.86 0.51 -7.15
CA MET A 14 -11.34 1.44 -6.12
C MET A 14 -12.80 1.84 -6.34
N GLY A 15 -13.70 1.19 -5.59
CA GLY A 15 -15.11 1.55 -5.52
C GLY A 15 -15.88 1.36 -6.84
N ASP A 16 -16.95 2.13 -6.99
CA ASP A 16 -17.79 2.10 -8.20
C ASP A 16 -17.18 2.90 -9.36
N SER A 17 -17.83 2.86 -10.54
CA SER A 17 -17.35 3.56 -11.74
C SER A 17 -17.18 5.07 -11.55
N THR A 18 -17.93 5.69 -10.63
CA THR A 18 -17.79 7.11 -10.31
C THR A 18 -16.51 7.35 -9.51
N ALA A 19 -16.27 6.56 -8.47
CA ALA A 19 -15.04 6.61 -7.68
C ALA A 19 -13.80 6.35 -8.56
N GLN A 20 -13.82 5.32 -9.39
CA GLN A 20 -12.74 5.00 -10.33
C GLN A 20 -12.43 6.18 -11.27
N ARG A 21 -13.47 6.85 -11.79
CA ARG A 21 -13.31 8.04 -12.64
C ARG A 21 -12.71 9.24 -11.89
N LEU A 22 -13.07 9.42 -10.62
CA LEU A 22 -12.54 10.52 -9.81
C LEU A 22 -11.07 10.27 -9.45
N VAL A 23 -10.74 9.06 -9.00
CA VAL A 23 -9.36 8.67 -8.68
C VAL A 23 -8.47 8.75 -9.91
N SER A 24 -8.89 8.19 -11.05
CA SER A 24 -8.08 8.25 -12.28
C SER A 24 -7.78 9.68 -12.70
N LYS A 25 -8.78 10.58 -12.66
CA LYS A 25 -8.56 12.01 -12.93
C LYS A 25 -7.59 12.65 -11.94
N TYR A 26 -7.69 12.30 -10.64
CA TYR A 26 -6.77 12.80 -9.63
C TYR A 26 -5.33 12.33 -9.90
N LEU A 27 -5.13 11.05 -10.17
CA LEU A 27 -3.81 10.48 -10.47
C LEU A 27 -3.19 11.07 -11.74
N LEU A 28 -3.99 11.25 -12.81
CA LEU A 28 -3.53 11.90 -14.05
C LEU A 28 -3.18 13.38 -13.86
N ARG A 29 -3.86 14.08 -12.95
CA ARG A 29 -3.48 15.46 -12.60
C ARG A 29 -2.19 15.47 -11.77
N ASN A 30 -2.06 14.55 -10.84
CA ASN A 30 -0.87 14.47 -9.99
C ASN A 30 0.39 14.08 -10.79
N SER A 31 0.26 13.29 -11.85
CA SER A 31 1.40 12.96 -12.72
C SER A 31 1.99 14.16 -13.44
N ILE A 32 1.19 15.19 -13.74
CA ILE A 32 1.70 16.46 -14.26
C ILE A 32 2.56 17.16 -13.21
N SER A 33 2.14 17.15 -11.94
CA SER A 33 2.92 17.75 -10.85
C SER A 33 4.27 17.08 -10.63
N ILE A 34 4.42 15.80 -11.01
CA ILE A 34 5.71 15.09 -10.92
C ILE A 34 6.76 15.71 -11.85
N THR A 35 6.36 16.30 -12.99
CA THR A 35 7.33 16.83 -13.97
C THR A 35 8.01 18.12 -13.53
N VAL A 36 7.48 18.79 -12.51
CA VAL A 36 8.03 20.03 -11.94
C VAL A 36 8.66 19.83 -10.56
N ALA A 37 8.66 18.61 -10.04
CA ALA A 37 9.29 18.30 -8.76
C ALA A 37 10.79 18.02 -8.95
N ASP A 38 11.62 18.57 -8.07
CA ASP A 38 13.06 18.27 -8.07
C ASP A 38 13.35 16.81 -7.71
N TRP A 39 12.54 16.25 -6.79
CA TRP A 39 12.69 14.90 -6.27
C TRP A 39 11.33 14.24 -6.02
N LEU A 40 11.24 12.95 -6.31
CA LEU A 40 10.11 12.10 -5.96
C LEU A 40 10.55 11.11 -4.89
N ILE A 41 10.03 11.28 -3.67
CA ILE A 41 10.37 10.41 -2.54
C ILE A 41 9.51 9.14 -2.61
N CYS A 42 10.16 7.98 -2.54
CA CYS A 42 9.50 6.67 -2.63
C CYS A 42 9.80 5.83 -1.39
N ASN A 43 8.76 5.32 -0.73
CA ASN A 43 8.89 4.35 0.37
C ASN A 43 9.14 2.94 -0.19
N SER A 44 10.30 2.76 -0.79
CA SER A 44 10.80 1.50 -1.35
C SER A 44 12.33 1.49 -1.23
N THR A 45 12.98 0.39 -1.63
CA THR A 45 14.44 0.24 -1.64
C THR A 45 14.92 -0.15 -3.02
N TYR A 46 16.18 0.16 -3.31
CA TYR A 46 16.80 -0.26 -4.56
C TYR A 46 16.77 -1.78 -4.76
N ASP A 47 16.96 -2.55 -3.69
CA ASP A 47 16.95 -4.02 -3.73
C ASP A 47 15.59 -4.60 -4.15
N LEU A 48 14.48 -3.90 -3.85
CA LEU A 48 13.14 -4.32 -4.23
C LEU A 48 12.76 -3.91 -5.66
N GLU A 49 13.20 -2.74 -6.11
CA GLU A 49 12.78 -2.17 -7.41
C GLU A 49 13.95 -1.57 -8.22
N PRO A 50 15.01 -2.33 -8.52
CA PRO A 50 16.24 -1.78 -9.11
C PRO A 50 16.01 -1.14 -10.49
N GLU A 51 15.13 -1.73 -11.30
CA GLU A 51 14.78 -1.19 -12.62
C GLU A 51 14.04 0.16 -12.53
N ALA A 52 13.18 0.34 -11.54
CA ALA A 52 12.39 1.56 -11.38
C ALA A 52 13.30 2.76 -11.05
N PHE A 53 14.22 2.58 -10.10
CA PHE A 53 15.17 3.62 -9.71
C PHE A 53 16.24 3.89 -10.77
N THR A 54 16.55 2.91 -11.62
CA THR A 54 17.46 3.13 -12.76
C THR A 54 16.80 3.95 -13.87
N LEU A 55 15.49 3.76 -14.08
CA LEU A 55 14.73 4.47 -15.13
C LEU A 55 14.42 5.93 -14.77
N ALA A 56 14.21 6.23 -13.49
CA ALA A 56 13.82 7.56 -13.01
C ALA A 56 14.81 8.11 -11.99
N GLN A 57 15.79 8.88 -12.46
CA GLN A 57 16.87 9.42 -11.60
C GLN A 57 16.39 10.41 -10.52
N THR A 58 15.21 11.01 -10.69
CA THR A 58 14.59 11.88 -9.69
C THR A 58 13.88 11.11 -8.58
N LEU A 59 13.75 9.78 -8.69
CA LEU A 59 13.11 8.92 -7.70
C LEU A 59 14.10 8.55 -6.59
N LEU A 60 13.84 9.01 -5.37
CA LEU A 60 14.67 8.73 -4.19
C LEU A 60 14.06 7.62 -3.32
N PRO A 61 14.70 6.44 -3.20
CA PRO A 61 14.29 5.40 -2.26
C PRO A 61 14.63 5.81 -0.83
N VAL A 62 13.63 5.94 0.04
CA VAL A 62 13.80 6.23 1.48
C VAL A 62 13.20 5.15 2.38
N GLY A 63 12.77 4.03 1.79
CA GLY A 63 12.11 2.94 2.51
C GLY A 63 13.07 1.89 3.06
N PRO A 64 12.52 0.86 3.74
CA PRO A 64 11.16 0.84 4.27
C PRO A 64 11.04 1.73 5.52
N LEU A 65 10.17 2.76 5.46
CA LEU A 65 10.01 3.77 6.52
C LEU A 65 9.60 3.16 7.87
N LEU A 66 8.82 2.08 7.86
CA LEU A 66 8.33 1.40 9.07
C LEU A 66 9.36 0.50 9.75
N ALA A 67 10.39 0.02 9.05
CA ALA A 67 11.39 -0.87 9.65
C ALA A 67 12.35 -0.12 10.59
N SER A 68 12.52 1.18 10.35
CA SER A 68 13.61 1.96 10.95
C SER A 68 13.22 2.66 12.26
N ASN A 69 11.93 2.76 12.59
CA ASN A 69 11.48 3.55 13.74
C ASN A 69 10.30 2.94 14.52
N ARG A 70 10.49 1.72 15.04
CA ARG A 70 9.48 0.97 15.82
C ARG A 70 9.05 1.64 17.14
N GLN A 71 9.70 2.73 17.55
CA GLN A 71 9.49 3.42 18.83
C GLN A 71 8.91 4.83 18.69
N ALA A 72 8.70 5.32 17.46
CA ALA A 72 8.06 6.61 17.23
C ALA A 72 6.54 6.47 17.15
N ASN A 73 5.81 7.54 17.49
CA ASN A 73 4.39 7.66 17.20
C ASN A 73 4.17 7.53 15.69
N THR A 74 3.68 6.37 15.26
CA THR A 74 3.34 6.12 13.86
C THR A 74 2.16 7.01 13.45
N ALA A 75 2.40 7.91 12.49
CA ALA A 75 1.37 8.70 11.85
C ALA A 75 0.93 8.03 10.54
N GLY A 76 -0.31 8.25 10.12
CA GLY A 76 -0.84 7.74 8.84
C GLY A 76 -1.67 6.46 8.92
N HIS A 77 -2.05 6.03 10.12
CA HIS A 77 -3.02 4.95 10.30
C HIS A 77 -4.43 5.42 9.96
N PHE A 78 -5.17 4.60 9.23
CA PHE A 78 -6.58 4.86 8.92
C PHE A 78 -7.53 4.43 10.05
N TRP A 79 -7.07 3.54 10.93
CA TRP A 79 -7.88 2.92 12.00
C TRP A 79 -7.10 2.94 13.32
N PRO A 80 -7.80 2.98 14.48
CA PRO A 80 -7.17 2.80 15.78
C PRO A 80 -6.47 1.44 15.88
N GLU A 81 -5.33 1.40 16.56
CA GLU A 81 -4.61 0.16 16.84
C GLU A 81 -5.32 -0.64 17.95
N ASP A 82 -5.36 -1.96 17.79
CA ASP A 82 -5.82 -2.89 18.83
C ASP A 82 -4.61 -3.63 19.41
N SER A 83 -4.25 -3.30 20.65
CA SER A 83 -3.13 -3.93 21.35
C SER A 83 -3.49 -5.30 21.96
N THR A 84 -4.77 -5.64 22.10
CA THR A 84 -5.19 -6.91 22.71
C THR A 84 -4.78 -8.12 21.86
N CYS A 85 -4.64 -7.93 20.54
CA CYS A 85 -4.18 -8.99 19.64
C CYS A 85 -2.72 -9.39 19.89
N LEU A 86 -1.89 -8.49 20.42
CA LEU A 86 -0.50 -8.78 20.77
C LEU A 86 -0.43 -9.65 22.02
N GLU A 87 -1.21 -9.35 23.05
CA GLU A 87 -1.30 -10.16 24.27
C GLU A 87 -1.78 -11.60 23.97
N TRP A 88 -2.68 -11.75 22.99
CA TRP A 88 -3.11 -13.07 22.50
C TRP A 88 -2.01 -13.78 21.70
N LEU A 89 -1.25 -13.05 20.88
CA LEU A 89 -0.17 -13.58 20.06
C LEU A 89 0.97 -14.15 20.91
N ASP A 90 1.30 -13.49 22.03
CA ASP A 90 2.35 -13.92 22.97
C ASP A 90 2.08 -15.31 23.59
N GLN A 91 0.83 -15.79 23.55
CA GLN A 91 0.42 -17.09 24.08
C GLN A 91 0.50 -18.22 23.05
N GLN A 92 0.78 -17.91 21.77
CA GLN A 92 0.80 -18.90 20.69
C GLN A 92 2.21 -19.45 20.47
N PRO A 93 2.36 -20.72 20.02
CA PRO A 93 3.64 -21.24 19.59
C PRO A 93 4.27 -20.39 18.46
N ALA A 94 5.60 -20.39 18.40
CA ALA A 94 6.31 -19.73 17.32
C ALA A 94 5.87 -20.28 15.95
N CYS A 95 5.64 -19.38 14.99
CA CYS A 95 5.24 -19.71 13.63
C CYS A 95 3.91 -20.48 13.49
N SER A 96 3.00 -20.41 14.47
CA SER A 96 1.69 -21.09 14.40
C SER A 96 0.52 -20.21 13.98
N VAL A 97 0.72 -18.88 13.90
CA VAL A 97 -0.34 -17.91 13.61
C VAL A 97 -0.24 -17.40 12.18
N ILE A 98 -1.38 -17.30 11.51
CA ILE A 98 -1.51 -16.70 10.18
C ILE A 98 -2.08 -15.28 10.35
N TYR A 99 -1.34 -14.28 9.86
CA TYR A 99 -1.83 -12.90 9.76
C TYR A 99 -2.61 -12.71 8.46
N VAL A 100 -3.84 -12.21 8.55
CA VAL A 100 -4.70 -11.93 7.39
C VAL A 100 -5.15 -10.48 7.46
N ALA A 101 -4.80 -9.69 6.44
CA ALA A 101 -5.29 -8.33 6.28
C ALA A 101 -5.38 -7.96 4.79
N PHE A 102 -6.42 -7.19 4.45
CA PHE A 102 -6.67 -6.73 3.09
C PHE A 102 -6.54 -5.20 2.97
N GLY A 103 -5.89 -4.56 3.95
CA GLY A 103 -5.77 -3.10 4.00
C GLY A 103 -7.03 -2.40 4.52
N SER A 104 -6.94 -1.08 4.67
CA SER A 104 -7.92 -0.25 5.38
C SER A 104 -9.23 0.00 4.64
N PHE A 105 -9.27 -0.19 3.31
CA PHE A 105 -10.42 0.14 2.46
C PHE A 105 -11.18 -1.08 1.93
N THR A 106 -10.80 -2.29 2.34
CA THR A 106 -11.42 -3.49 1.78
C THR A 106 -12.86 -3.67 2.23
N VAL A 107 -13.74 -3.89 1.26
CA VAL A 107 -15.16 -4.21 1.46
C VAL A 107 -15.43 -5.56 0.83
N PHE A 108 -15.85 -6.53 1.63
CA PHE A 108 -16.34 -7.81 1.15
C PHE A 108 -17.87 -7.85 1.19
N ASP A 109 -18.47 -8.42 0.15
CA ASP A 109 -19.83 -8.90 0.28
C ASP A 109 -19.87 -10.18 1.15
N LYS A 110 -21.08 -10.58 1.57
CA LYS A 110 -21.25 -11.75 2.45
C LYS A 110 -20.78 -13.06 1.80
N ALA A 111 -20.87 -13.19 0.48
CA ALA A 111 -20.46 -14.41 -0.22
C ALA A 111 -18.93 -14.48 -0.30
N GLN A 112 -18.27 -13.38 -0.63
CA GLN A 112 -16.80 -13.26 -0.63
C GLN A 112 -16.23 -13.57 0.75
N PHE A 113 -16.84 -13.03 1.81
CA PHE A 113 -16.38 -13.30 3.18
C PHE A 113 -16.57 -14.77 3.57
N ARG A 114 -17.71 -15.38 3.24
CA ARG A 114 -17.98 -16.80 3.56
C ARG A 114 -17.07 -17.76 2.81
N ASN A 115 -16.69 -17.45 1.58
CA ASN A 115 -15.85 -18.34 0.76
C ASN A 115 -14.36 -18.26 1.16
N TRP A 116 -13.99 -17.30 2.00
CA TRP A 116 -12.63 -17.12 2.54
C TRP A 116 -12.39 -17.87 3.86
N LEU A 117 -13.45 -18.22 4.60
CA LEU A 117 -13.42 -19.03 5.82
C LEU A 117 -13.57 -20.52 5.49
#